data_AF-A0A6P2AC37-F1
#
_entry.id   AF-A0A6P2AC37-F1
#
_cell.length_a   1.000
_cell.length_b   1.000
_cell.length_c   1.000
_cell.angle_alpha   90.00
_cell.angle_beta   90.00
_cell.angle_gamma   90.00
#
_symmetry.space_group_name_H-M   'P 1'
#
loop_
_entity.id
_entity.type
_entity.pdbx_description
1 polymer ?
#
loop_
_entity_poly.entity_id
_entity_poly.type
_entity_poly.pdbx_seq_one_letter_code
_entity_poly.pdbx_strand_id
1 'polypeptide(L)' 'YASLQMFYDAVVDYSKGIQLNPNYADTYNNRGVAYYNLRDYQKAIADYEQAIRLNPNHPLARTNLENLRQELGR' A
#
# COMPACT_ATOMS: atom_id res chain seq x y z
N TYR A 1 13.52 3.36 -15.42
CA TYR A 1 12.84 2.15 -15.94
C TYR A 1 12.91 0.98 -14.97
N ALA A 2 14.09 0.56 -14.49
CA ALA A 2 14.21 -0.56 -13.55
C ALA A 2 13.38 -0.40 -12.26
N SER A 3 13.35 0.80 -11.67
CA SER A 3 12.55 1.08 -10.46
C SER A 3 11.05 0.87 -10.67
N LEU A 4 10.49 1.32 -11.81
CA LEU A 4 9.06 1.11 -12.12
C LEU A 4 8.74 -0.37 -12.26
N GLN A 5 9.60 -1.14 -12.93
CA GLN A 5 9.42 -2.59 -13.06
C GLN A 5 9.40 -3.27 -11.68
N MET A 6 10.32 -2.90 -10.79
CA MET A 6 10.37 -3.45 -9.43
C MET A 6 9.08 -3.18 -8.65
N PHE A 7 8.47 -2.01 -8.82
CA PHE A 7 7.19 -1.72 -8.15
C PHE A 7 6.02 -2.51 -8.73
N TYR A 8 6.00 -2.76 -10.04
CA TYR A 8 5.01 -3.65 -10.64
C TYR A 8 5.15 -5.09 -10.14
N ASP A 9 6.37 -5.61 -10.09
CA ASP A 9 6.64 -6.96 -9.57
C ASP A 9 6.25 -7.06 -8.09
N ALA A 10 6.56 -6.02 -7.30
CA ALA A 10 6.12 -5.94 -5.90
C ALA A 10 4.59 -5.95 -5.76
N VAL A 11 3.85 -5.23 -6.61
CA VAL A 11 2.38 -5.28 -6.61
C VAL A 11 1.88 -6.71 -6.87
N VAL A 12 2.48 -7.41 -7.82
CA VAL A 12 2.12 -8.80 -8.15
C VAL A 12 2.38 -9.72 -6.96
N ASP A 13 3.56 -9.62 -6.34
CA ASP A 13 3.94 -10.50 -5.23
C ASP A 13 3.12 -10.25 -3.97
N TYR A 14 2.88 -8.99 -3.61
CA TYR A 14 1.99 -8.68 -2.49
C TYR A 14 0.54 -9.08 -2.76
N SER A 15 0.08 -9.03 -4.01
CA SER A 15 -1.26 -9.50 -4.37
C SER A 15 -1.40 -11.02 -4.19
N LYS A 16 -0.36 -11.80 -4.52
CA LYS A 16 -0.31 -13.23 -4.18
C LYS A 16 -0.28 -13.44 -2.67
N GLY A 17 0.51 -12.65 -1.94
CA GLY A 17 0.56 -12.69 -0.48
C GLY A 17 -0.82 -12.48 0.16
N ILE A 18 -1.61 -11.54 -0.36
CA ILE A 18 -2.98 -11.29 0.09
C ILE A 18 -3.91 -12.48 -0.19
N GLN A 19 -3.75 -13.17 -1.32
CA GLN A 19 -4.52 -14.38 -1.60
C GLN A 19 -4.22 -15.50 -0.60
N LEU A 20 -2.97 -15.61 -0.14
CA LEU A 20 -2.54 -16.60 0.85
C LEU A 20 -2.96 -16.23 2.27
N ASN A 21 -2.84 -14.95 2.64
CA ASN A 21 -3.26 -14.44 3.94
C ASN A 21 -3.91 -13.05 3.80
N PRO A 22 -5.24 -12.97 3.68
CA PRO A 22 -5.94 -11.71 3.46
C PRO A 22 -6.02 -10.83 4.70
N ASN A 23 -5.59 -11.32 5.87
CA ASN A 23 -5.65 -10.59 7.14
C ASN A 23 -4.31 -9.99 7.56
N TYR A 24 -3.27 -10.12 6.73
CA TYR A 24 -1.95 -9.61 7.06
C TYR A 24 -1.78 -8.15 6.65
N ALA A 25 -1.97 -7.24 7.62
CA ALA A 25 -1.97 -5.78 7.41
C ALA A 25 -0.71 -5.25 6.69
N ASP A 26 0.47 -5.77 7.05
CA ASP A 26 1.75 -5.35 6.47
C ASP A 26 1.79 -5.55 4.94
N THR A 27 1.11 -6.58 4.43
CA THR A 27 1.09 -6.89 2.99
C THR A 27 0.30 -5.84 2.22
N TYR A 28 -0.81 -5.35 2.77
CA TYR A 28 -1.54 -4.23 2.18
C TYR A 28 -0.74 -2.95 2.26
N ASN A 29 -0.11 -2.63 3.41
CA ASN A 29 0.74 -1.44 3.52
C ASN A 29 1.85 -1.45 2.46
N ASN A 30 2.55 -2.57 2.29
CA ASN A 30 3.67 -2.64 1.35
C ASN A 30 3.20 -2.59 -0.11
N ARG A 31 2.03 -3.15 -0.44
CA ARG A 31 1.42 -2.98 -1.76
C ARG A 31 0.98 -1.54 -2.00
N GLY A 32 0.46 -0.87 -0.97
CA GLY A 32 0.15 0.56 -1.01
C GLY A 32 1.37 1.43 -1.32
N VAL A 33 2.54 1.11 -0.72
CA VAL A 33 3.81 1.78 -1.05
C VAL A 33 4.21 1.54 -2.50
N ALA A 34 4.05 0.32 -3.02
CA ALA A 34 4.34 0.04 -4.43
C ALA A 34 3.43 0.84 -5.37
N TYR A 35 2.13 0.89 -5.09
CA TYR A 35 1.18 1.73 -5.85
C TYR A 35 1.49 3.23 -5.76
N TYR A 36 1.90 3.72 -4.58
CA TYR A 36 2.35 5.10 -4.41
C TYR A 36 3.51 5.43 -5.36
N ASN A 37 4.52 4.57 -5.42
CA ASN A 37 5.67 4.77 -6.31
C ASN A 37 5.30 4.66 -7.81
N LEU A 38 4.26 3.89 -8.13
CA LEU A 38 3.67 3.83 -9.47
C LEU A 38 2.73 5.00 -9.78
N ARG A 39 2.53 5.93 -8.83
CA ARG A 39 1.56 7.04 -8.90
C ARG A 39 0.10 6.60 -9.03
N ASP A 40 -0.21 5.35 -8.69
CA ASP A 40 -1.59 4.85 -8.59
C ASP A 40 -2.12 5.14 -7.18
N TYR A 41 -2.30 6.43 -6.90
CA TYR A 41 -2.61 6.91 -5.54
C TYR A 41 -3.96 6.43 -5.03
N GLN A 42 -4.93 6.16 -5.91
CA GLN A 42 -6.24 5.63 -5.51
C GLN A 42 -6.10 4.23 -4.91
N LYS A 43 -5.30 3.35 -5.54
CA LYS A 43 -5.04 2.02 -5.00
C LYS A 43 -4.15 2.07 -3.77
N ALA A 44 -3.18 2.99 -3.71
CA ALA A 44 -2.35 3.18 -2.52
C ALA A 44 -3.21 3.54 -1.29
N ILE A 45 -4.14 4.49 -1.43
CA ILE A 45 -5.09 4.86 -0.37
C ILE A 45 -5.91 3.65 0.08
N ALA A 46 -6.50 2.92 -0.87
CA ALA A 46 -7.34 1.76 -0.55
C ALA A 46 -6.59 0.68 0.24
N ASP A 47 -5.33 0.43 -0.13
CA ASP A 47 -4.46 -0.53 0.56
C ASP A 47 -4.03 -0.04 1.95
N TYR A 48 -3.67 1.24 2.11
CA TYR A 48 -3.38 1.79 3.44
C TYR A 48 -4.59 1.75 4.37
N GLU A 49 -5.78 2.10 3.86
CA GLU A 49 -7.01 2.00 4.63
C GLU A 49 -7.34 0.55 5.02
N GLN A 50 -7.08 -0.42 4.13
CA GLN A 50 -7.25 -1.83 4.46
C GLN A 50 -6.26 -2.29 5.54
N ALA A 51 -4.99 -1.87 5.46
CA ALA A 51 -4.01 -2.15 6.50
C ALA A 51 -4.44 -1.60 7.87
N ILE A 52 -4.99 -0.38 7.91
CA ILE A 52 -5.55 0.24 9.14
C ILE A 52 -6.79 -0.51 9.64
N ARG A 53 -7.68 -0.96 8.74
CA ARG A 53 -8.85 -1.76 9.13
C ARG A 53 -8.45 -3.09 9.78
N LEU A 54 -7.41 -3.75 9.26
CA LEU A 54 -6.90 -5.01 9.80
C LEU A 54 -6.10 -4.83 11.08
N ASN A 55 -5.29 -3.77 11.15
CA ASN A 55 -4.53 -3.40 12.33
C ASN A 55 -4.59 -1.88 12.55
N PRO A 56 -5.52 -1.40 13.40
CA PRO A 56 -5.67 0.02 13.70
C PRO A 56 -4.41 0.67 14.32
N ASN A 57 -3.54 -0.14 14.92
CA ASN A 57 -2.29 0.30 15.52
C ASN A 57 -1.09 0.08 14.59
N HIS A 58 -1.31 -0.19 13.30
CA HIS A 58 -0.22 -0.39 12.35
C HIS A 58 0.63 0.90 12.25
N PRO A 59 1.93 0.86 12.60
CA PRO A 59 2.72 2.07 12.84
C PRO A 59 2.92 2.93 11.58
N LEU A 60 3.01 2.30 10.40
CA LEU A 60 3.31 3.01 9.14
C LEU A 60 2.08 3.33 8.28
N ALA A 61 0.99 2.57 8.36
CA ALA A 61 -0.11 2.66 7.40
C ALA A 61 -0.85 4.01 7.50
N ARG A 62 -1.10 4.48 8.72
CA ARG A 62 -1.72 5.79 8.95
C ARG A 62 -0.83 6.92 8.50
N THR A 63 0.46 6.88 8.85
CA THR A 63 1.44 7.89 8.42
C THR A 63 1.55 7.96 6.89
N ASN A 64 1.60 6.80 6.22
CA ASN A 64 1.66 6.72 4.76
C ASN A 64 0.39 7.30 4.10
N LEU A 65 -0.79 7.01 4.66
CA LEU A 65 -2.06 7.57 4.18
C LEU A 65 -2.14 9.08 4.40
N GLU A 66 -1.75 9.57 5.57
CA GLU A 66 -1.74 11.00 5.89
C GLU A 66 -0.79 11.76 4.96
N ASN A 67 0.45 11.28 4.80
CA ASN A 67 1.42 11.89 3.87
C ASN A 67 0.89 11.95 2.44
N LEU A 68 0.30 10.85 1.95
CA LEU A 68 -0.27 10.80 0.61
C LEU A 68 -1.45 11.79 0.46
N ARG A 69 -2.33 11.89 1.45
CA ARG A 69 -3.45 12.84 1.42
C ARG A 69 -2.98 14.30 1.42
N GLN A 70 -1.98 14.62 2.24
CA GLN A 70 -1.33 15.93 2.25
C GLN A 70 -0.71 16.28 0.89
N GLU A 71 0.00 15.33 0.25
CA GLU A 71 0.58 15.52 -1.09
C GLU A 71 -0.50 15.78 -2.15
N LEU A 72 -1.67 15.14 -2.02
CA LEU A 72 -2.80 15.34 -2.92
C LEU A 72 -3.65 16.58 -2.59
N GLY A 73 -3.34 17.29 -1.49
CA GLY A 73 -4.12 18.44 -1.01
C GLY A 73 -5.53 18.06 -0.55
N ARG A 74 -5.71 16.89 0.06
CA ARG A 74 -7.00 16.33 0.49
C ARG A 74 -7.06 16.01 1.97
#